data_AF-A0A4R8WUQ7-F1
#
_entry.id   AF-A0A4R8WUQ7-F1
#
_cell.length_a   1.000
_cell.length_b   1.000
_cell.length_c   1.000
_cell.angle_alpha   90.00
_cell.angle_beta   90.00
_cell.angle_gamma   90.00
#
_symmetry.space_group_name_H-M   'P 1'
#
loop_
_entity.id
_entity.type
_entity.pdbx_description
1 polymer ?
#
loop_
_entity_poly.entity_id
_entity_poly.type
_entity_poly.pdbx_seq_one_letter_code
_entity_poly.pdbx_strand_id
1 'polypeptide(L)'
;MPQRSAGILLYRVAADAAPEVWLARRGGPFWARKDSGAWTIPKGEHDKGEDPLETARREFAEEMGVPAPDVPLRGRGTFRQPSGKILTVFAAEADFQPEHQLPGTIALPNPVLPCTPWTRRGRRHDHAGDDQRRPRRRR
;
A
#
# COMPACT_ATOMS: atom_id res chain seq x y z
N MET A 1 7.34 -10.17 19.76
CA MET A 1 6.13 -10.41 18.94
C MET A 1 6.03 -9.28 17.91
N PRO A 2 5.46 -9.48 16.70
CA PRO A 2 5.38 -8.38 15.73
C PRO A 2 4.41 -7.30 16.24
N GLN A 3 4.83 -6.04 16.13
CA GLN A 3 4.00 -4.87 16.37
C GLN A 3 2.79 -4.91 15.44
N ARG A 4 1.62 -4.48 15.93
CA ARG A 4 0.38 -4.46 15.16
C ARG A 4 -0.11 -3.04 15.00
N SER A 5 -0.62 -2.73 13.82
CA SER A 5 -1.28 -1.48 13.53
C SER A 5 -2.59 -1.72 12.79
N ALA A 6 -3.50 -0.77 12.91
CA ALA A 6 -4.72 -0.74 12.14
C ALA A 6 -4.96 0.66 11.57
N GLY A 7 -5.55 0.74 10.37
CA GLY A 7 -5.79 2.00 9.68
C GLY A 7 -6.95 1.96 8.70
N ILE A 8 -7.41 3.15 8.31
CA ILE A 8 -8.54 3.37 7.40
C ILE A 8 -8.05 3.86 6.04
N LEU A 9 -8.50 3.23 4.97
CA LEU A 9 -8.34 3.66 3.59
C LEU A 9 -9.69 4.12 3.04
N LEU A 10 -9.86 5.43 2.89
CA LEU A 10 -11.03 5.96 2.20
C LEU A 10 -10.75 6.02 0.70
N TYR A 11 -11.75 5.68 -0.10
CA TYR A 11 -11.69 5.80 -1.54
C TYR A 11 -13.00 6.37 -2.09
N ARG A 12 -12.95 6.88 -3.31
CA ARG A 12 -14.15 7.17 -4.11
C ARG A 12 -13.91 6.72 -5.54
N VAL A 13 -14.99 6.48 -6.27
CA VAL A 13 -14.92 6.17 -7.70
C VAL A 13 -15.28 7.44 -8.45
N ALA A 14 -14.33 7.96 -9.23
CA ALA A 14 -14.54 9.15 -10.06
C ALA A 14 -15.48 8.85 -11.24
N ALA A 15 -15.95 9.90 -11.91
CA ALA A 15 -16.90 9.79 -13.02
C ALA A 15 -16.38 8.94 -14.20
N ASP A 16 -15.06 8.84 -14.34
CA ASP A 16 -14.37 8.01 -15.35
C ASP A 16 -14.09 6.57 -14.87
N ALA A 17 -14.70 6.15 -13.75
CA ALA A 17 -14.48 4.89 -13.06
C ALA A 17 -13.06 4.68 -12.50
N ALA A 18 -12.23 5.72 -12.44
CA ALA A 18 -10.93 5.64 -11.77
C ALA A 18 -11.11 5.67 -10.23
N PRO A 19 -10.45 4.76 -9.49
CA PRO A 19 -10.43 4.85 -8.04
C PRO A 19 -9.48 5.95 -7.57
N GLU A 20 -10.00 6.85 -6.76
CA GLU A 20 -9.22 7.84 -6.02
C GLU A 20 -9.14 7.41 -4.56
N VAL A 21 -7.95 7.48 -3.98
CA VAL A 21 -7.74 7.14 -2.57
C VAL A 21 -7.29 8.36 -1.80
N TRP A 22 -7.76 8.44 -0.56
CA TRP A 22 -7.35 9.45 0.39
C TRP A 22 -6.11 8.97 1.17
N LEU A 23 -5.05 9.79 1.20
CA LEU A 23 -3.79 9.49 1.88
C LEU A 23 -3.34 10.69 2.72
N ALA A 24 -2.84 10.41 3.92
CA ALA A 24 -2.18 11.38 4.79
C ALA A 24 -0.72 11.58 4.37
N ARG A 25 -0.25 12.83 4.47
CA ARG A 25 1.17 13.18 4.28
C ARG A 25 1.90 13.07 5.61
N ARG A 26 2.97 12.27 5.66
CA ARG A 26 3.91 12.19 6.77
C ARG A 26 4.59 13.55 6.93
N GLY A 27 4.38 14.17 8.08
CA GLY A 27 5.09 15.37 8.50
C GLY A 27 6.56 15.11 8.86
N GLY A 28 7.32 16.19 9.00
CA GLY A 28 8.68 16.18 9.52
C GLY A 28 9.77 16.49 8.48
N PRO A 29 10.91 17.05 8.93
CA PRO A 29 11.96 17.60 8.05
C PRO A 29 12.59 16.56 7.11
N PHE A 30 12.56 15.27 7.49
CA PHE A 30 13.05 14.17 6.66
C PHE A 30 12.17 13.90 5.42
N TRP A 31 10.86 14.16 5.52
CA TRP A 31 9.89 13.90 4.45
C TRP A 31 9.52 15.15 3.65
N ALA A 32 9.94 16.34 4.12
CA ALA A 32 9.64 17.63 3.51
C ALA A 32 10.07 17.76 2.05
N ARG A 33 11.11 17.02 1.62
CA ARG A 33 11.63 17.02 0.23
C ARG A 33 11.28 15.78 -0.58
N LYS A 34 10.43 14.88 -0.07
CA LYS A 34 10.18 13.57 -0.68
C LYS A 34 8.71 13.40 -1.05
N ASP A 35 8.34 13.75 -2.27
CA ASP A 35 6.93 13.69 -2.73
C ASP A 35 6.40 12.26 -2.88
N SER A 36 7.22 11.31 -3.34
CA SER A 36 6.72 9.95 -3.69
C SER A 36 6.65 8.97 -2.51
N GLY A 37 7.20 9.32 -1.34
CA GLY A 37 7.32 8.42 -0.18
C GLY A 37 6.75 8.95 1.13
N ALA A 38 6.19 10.17 1.11
CA ALA A 38 5.61 10.78 2.28
C ALA A 38 4.15 10.38 2.50
N TRP A 39 3.53 9.54 1.66
CA TRP A 39 2.11 9.22 1.77
C TRP A 39 1.85 7.94 2.57
N THR A 40 0.79 7.93 3.38
CA THR A 40 0.34 6.78 4.18
C THR A 40 -1.17 6.87 4.41
N ILE A 41 -1.79 5.77 4.84
CA ILE A 41 -3.11 5.86 5.49
C ILE A 41 -2.95 6.30 6.96
N PRO A 42 -3.93 7.01 7.55
CA PRO A 42 -4.05 7.20 8.99
C PRO A 42 -4.12 5.84 9.69
N LYS A 43 -3.23 5.61 10.65
CA LYS A 43 -3.08 4.31 11.31
C LYS A 43 -2.21 4.47 12.55
N GLY A 44 -2.52 3.65 13.55
CA GLY A 44 -1.66 3.54 14.73
C GLY A 44 -1.62 2.14 15.26
N GLU A 45 -0.97 2.02 16.41
CA GLU A 45 -0.61 0.75 17.02
C GLU A 45 -1.67 0.28 17.99
N HIS A 46 -1.77 -1.03 18.14
CA HIS A 46 -2.67 -1.65 19.09
C HIS A 46 -2.09 -2.95 19.65
N ASP A 47 -2.52 -3.28 20.85
CA ASP A 47 -2.18 -4.50 21.53
C ASP A 47 -3.01 -5.69 21.05
N LYS A 48 -2.62 -6.88 21.51
CA LYS A 48 -3.16 -8.15 21.02
C LYS A 48 -4.63 -8.39 21.39
N GLY A 49 -5.15 -7.68 22.38
CA GLY A 49 -6.54 -7.77 22.86
C GLY A 49 -7.41 -6.57 22.49
N GLU A 50 -6.84 -5.54 21.85
CA GLU A 50 -7.60 -4.39 21.39
C GLU A 50 -8.28 -4.68 20.05
N ASP A 51 -9.44 -4.07 19.84
CA ASP A 51 -10.14 -4.16 18.58
C ASP A 51 -9.42 -3.33 17.50
N PRO A 52 -9.03 -3.94 16.36
CA PRO A 52 -8.34 -3.23 15.31
C PRO A 52 -9.19 -2.16 14.62
N LEU A 53 -10.52 -2.33 14.54
CA LEU A 53 -11.40 -1.34 13.90
C LEU A 53 -11.54 -0.09 14.78
N GLU A 54 -11.74 -0.28 16.08
CA GLU A 54 -11.76 0.81 17.05
C GLU A 54 -10.43 1.58 17.06
N THR A 55 -9.31 0.86 17.00
CA THR A 55 -7.97 1.47 16.84
C THR A 55 -7.93 2.32 15.56
N ALA A 56 -8.34 1.76 14.43
CA ALA A 56 -8.29 2.46 13.15
C ALA A 56 -9.16 3.73 13.14
N ARG A 57 -10.32 3.71 13.81
CA ARG A 57 -11.21 4.88 13.97
C ARG A 57 -10.59 5.95 14.86
N ARG A 58 -10.02 5.57 16.00
CA ARG A 58 -9.36 6.48 16.93
C ARG A 58 -8.20 7.21 16.25
N GLU A 59 -7.33 6.47 15.59
CA GLU A 59 -6.14 7.01 14.91
C GLU A 59 -6.52 7.90 13.73
N PHE A 60 -7.58 7.56 12.99
CA PHE A 60 -8.12 8.47 11.97
C PHE A 60 -8.56 9.79 12.59
N ALA A 61 -9.31 9.76 13.70
CA ALA A 61 -9.75 10.99 14.36
C ALA A 61 -8.59 11.85 14.87
N GLU A 62 -7.54 11.23 15.42
CA GLU A 62 -6.35 11.91 15.91
C GLU A 62 -5.52 12.54 14.78
N GLU A 63 -5.22 11.79 13.70
CA GLU A 63 -4.41 12.29 12.59
C GLU A 63 -5.18 13.28 11.70
N MET A 64 -6.49 13.10 11.55
CA MET A 64 -7.34 13.91 10.67
C MET A 64 -8.00 15.10 11.37
N GLY A 65 -8.07 15.09 12.69
CA GLY A 65 -8.81 16.08 13.48
C GLY A 65 -10.34 15.97 13.35
N VAL A 66 -10.83 14.97 12.61
CA VAL A 66 -12.26 14.70 12.37
C VAL A 66 -12.52 13.19 12.41
N PRO A 67 -13.69 12.72 12.88
CA PRO A 67 -13.99 11.30 12.90
C PRO A 67 -14.02 10.70 11.50
N ALA A 68 -13.72 9.40 11.40
CA ALA A 68 -13.94 8.67 10.16
C ALA A 68 -15.43 8.72 9.78
N PRO A 69 -15.76 8.81 8.48
CA PRO A 69 -17.15 8.84 8.04
C PRO A 69 -17.96 7.67 8.59
N ASP A 70 -19.23 7.92 8.91
CA ASP A 70 -20.14 6.89 9.42
C ASP A 70 -20.67 6.01 8.27
N VAL A 71 -19.74 5.25 7.69
CA VAL A 71 -19.99 4.29 6.61
C VAL A 71 -19.44 2.92 7.02
N PRO A 72 -20.01 1.82 6.49
CA PRO A 72 -19.51 0.49 6.77
C PRO A 72 -18.06 0.30 6.30
N LEU A 73 -17.15 0.17 7.26
CA LEU A 73 -15.74 -0.13 7.03
C LEU A 73 -15.54 -1.63 6.82
N ARG A 74 -15.08 -2.00 5.62
CA ARG A 74 -14.83 -3.41 5.25
C ARG A 74 -13.37 -3.76 5.49
N GLY A 75 -13.13 -4.89 6.17
CA GLY A 75 -11.78 -5.43 6.34
C GLY A 75 -11.19 -5.81 4.98
N ARG A 76 -10.12 -5.11 4.57
CA ARG A 76 -9.45 -5.38 3.28
C ARG A 76 -8.39 -6.47 3.41
N GLY A 77 -7.79 -6.61 4.59
CA GLY A 77 -6.81 -7.65 4.87
C GLY A 77 -5.74 -7.18 5.85
N THR A 78 -4.75 -8.04 6.04
CA THR A 78 -3.61 -7.82 6.92
C THR A 78 -2.32 -7.89 6.11
N PHE A 79 -1.44 -6.89 6.26
CA PHE A 79 -0.26 -6.70 5.43
C PHE A 79 0.99 -6.60 6.30
N ARG A 80 2.03 -7.38 5.98
CA ARG A 80 3.32 -7.29 6.68
C ARG A 80 4.21 -6.23 6.04
N GLN A 81 4.60 -5.23 6.82
CA GLN A 81 5.51 -4.16 6.41
C GLN A 81 6.98 -4.64 6.46
N PRO A 82 7.91 -3.99 5.74
CA PRO A 82 9.33 -4.33 5.77
C PRO A 82 9.97 -4.31 7.17
N SER A 83 9.45 -3.48 8.09
CA SER A 83 9.86 -3.44 9.50
C SER A 83 9.45 -4.68 10.30
N GLY A 84 8.63 -5.58 9.73
CA GLY A 84 8.03 -6.72 10.41
C GLY A 84 6.69 -6.42 11.09
N LYS A 85 6.27 -5.14 11.11
CA LYS A 85 4.95 -4.72 11.60
C LYS A 85 3.82 -5.31 10.76
N ILE A 86 2.73 -5.68 11.41
CA ILE A 86 1.51 -6.20 10.80
C ILE A 86 0.46 -5.09 10.76
N LEU A 87 -0.02 -4.73 9.58
CA LEU A 87 -1.02 -3.68 9.37
C LEU A 87 -2.35 -4.28 8.93
N THR A 88 -3.39 -4.10 9.72
CA THR A 88 -4.79 -4.38 9.36
C THR A 88 -5.39 -3.16 8.66
N VAL A 89 -5.97 -3.33 7.48
CA VAL A 89 -6.58 -2.23 6.72
C VAL A 89 -8.08 -2.41 6.64
N PHE A 90 -8.81 -1.37 6.99
CA PHE A 90 -10.23 -1.22 6.76
C PHE A 90 -10.46 -0.20 5.66
N ALA A 91 -11.40 -0.45 4.76
CA ALA A 91 -11.67 0.45 3.64
C ALA A 91 -13.16 0.74 3.52
N ALA A 92 -13.47 1.97 3.11
CA ALA A 92 -14.82 2.37 2.77
C ALA A 92 -14.82 3.38 1.62
N GLU A 93 -15.90 3.34 0.85
CA GLU A 93 -16.19 4.34 -0.14
C GLU A 93 -16.81 5.57 0.55
N ALA A 94 -16.22 6.74 0.38
CA ALA A 94 -16.71 7.98 0.96
C ALA A 94 -16.21 9.19 0.17
N ASP A 95 -17.09 10.17 -0.05
CA ASP A 95 -16.67 11.49 -0.54
C ASP A 95 -16.17 12.34 0.64
N PHE A 96 -14.97 12.00 1.12
CA PHE A 96 -14.36 12.63 2.27
C PHE A 96 -13.53 13.85 1.86
N GLN A 97 -13.92 15.03 2.34
CA GLN A 97 -13.27 16.31 2.08
C GLN A 97 -12.92 16.98 3.42
N PRO A 98 -11.70 16.77 3.99
CA PRO A 98 -11.33 17.40 5.24
C PRO A 98 -11.06 18.89 5.03
N GLU A 99 -11.71 19.76 5.79
CA GLU A 99 -11.66 21.21 5.63
C GLU A 99 -10.28 21.87 5.86
N HIS A 100 -9.31 21.18 6.47
CA HIS A 100 -8.07 21.82 6.96
C HIS A 100 -6.73 21.10 6.73
N GLN A 101 -6.63 20.15 5.80
CA GLN A 101 -5.32 19.62 5.37
C GLN A 101 -5.23 19.59 3.84
N LEU A 102 -4.11 20.05 3.28
CA LEU A 102 -3.80 19.92 1.85
C LEU A 102 -3.78 18.42 1.48
N PRO A 103 -4.82 17.88 0.85
CA PRO A 103 -4.85 16.48 0.47
C PRO A 103 -3.97 16.32 -0.78
N GLY A 104 -3.15 15.27 -0.82
CA GLY A 104 -2.65 14.76 -2.10
C GLY A 104 -3.53 13.61 -2.51
N THR A 105 -4.47 13.84 -3.43
CA THR A 105 -5.16 12.75 -4.11
C THR A 105 -4.20 12.14 -5.12
N ILE A 106 -3.93 10.84 -5.00
CA ILE A 106 -3.21 10.08 -6.03
C ILE A 106 -4.24 9.24 -6.75
N ALA A 107 -4.41 9.48 -8.06
CA ALA A 107 -5.13 8.57 -8.93
C ALA A 107 -4.31 7.28 -9.06
N LEU A 108 -4.93 6.12 -8.75
CA LEU A 108 -4.27 4.85 -8.99
C LEU A 108 -4.34 4.53 -10.49
N PRO A 109 -3.21 4.24 -11.17
CA PRO A 109 -3.25 3.84 -12.57
C PRO A 109 -3.98 2.49 -12.70
N ASN A 110 -5.01 2.45 -13.54
CA ASN A 110 -5.74 1.23 -13.90
C ASN A 110 -5.02 0.50 -15.07
N PRO A 111 -5.07 -0.85 -15.20
CA PRO A 111 -5.59 -1.82 -14.26
C PRO A 111 -4.53 -2.55 -13.45
N VAL A 112 -5.00 -3.05 -12.32
CA VAL A 112 -4.35 -4.04 -11.44
C VAL A 112 -3.80 -5.17 -12.31
N LEU A 113 -2.49 -5.16 -12.55
CA LEU A 113 -1.80 -6.33 -13.07
C LEU A 113 -2.05 -7.47 -12.05
N PRO A 114 -2.42 -8.68 -12.50
CA PRO A 114 -2.40 -9.82 -11.61
C PRO A 114 -1.01 -9.89 -10.99
N CYS A 115 -0.94 -10.05 -9.67
CA CYS A 115 0.30 -10.33 -8.96
C CYS A 115 1.05 -11.43 -9.71
N THR A 116 2.05 -11.05 -10.50
CA THR A 116 2.99 -12.02 -11.05
C THR A 116 3.72 -12.57 -9.84
N PRO A 117 3.68 -13.89 -9.60
CA PRO A 117 4.50 -14.47 -8.55
C PRO A 117 5.95 -14.10 -8.85
N TRP A 118 6.66 -13.63 -7.83
CA TRP A 118 8.11 -13.48 -7.84
C TRP A 118 8.69 -14.85 -8.18
N THR A 119 8.90 -15.12 -9.46
CA THR A 119 9.54 -16.36 -9.89
C THR A 119 11.00 -16.23 -9.53
N ARG A 120 11.34 -16.89 -8.42
CA ARG A 120 12.67 -17.31 -8.04
C ARG A 120 13.33 -18.00 -9.24
N ARG A 121 14.04 -17.26 -10.11
CA ARG A 121 15.03 -17.87 -10.99
C ARG A 121 16.33 -18.00 -10.21
N GLY A 122 16.43 -19.12 -9.51
CA GLY A 122 17.71 -19.79 -9.37
C GLY A 122 18.26 -20.05 -10.77
N ARG A 123 19.49 -19.62 -11.02
CA ARG A 123 20.33 -20.21 -12.08
C ARG A 123 21.29 -21.17 -11.41
N ARG A 124 20.87 -22.43 -11.34
CA ARG A 124 21.74 -23.58 -11.59
C ARG A 124 21.01 -24.41 -12.62
N HIS A 125 21.63 -24.65 -13.76
CA HIS A 125 21.79 -26.00 -14.27
C HIS A 125 22.97 -26.04 -15.23
N ASP A 126 23.82 -27.00 -14.91
CA ASP A 126 24.99 -27.49 -15.63
C ASP A 126 24.64 -28.12 -16.98
N HIS A 127 25.64 -28.08 -17.86
CA HIS A 127 26.14 -29.15 -18.74
C HIS A 127 25.23 -29.82 -19.80
N ALA A 128 25.67 -29.69 -21.06
CA ALA A 128 26.29 -30.78 -21.87
C ALA A 128 25.71 -30.96 -23.28
N GLY A 129 26.65 -31.17 -24.22
CA GLY A 129 26.49 -31.90 -25.48
C GLY A 129 26.37 -31.00 -26.70
N ASP A 130 27.45 -30.83 -27.48
CA ASP A 130 27.83 -31.63 -28.67
C ASP A 130 26.81 -31.50 -29.82
N ASP A 131 27.15 -31.41 -31.10
CA ASP A 131 28.37 -31.52 -31.89
C ASP A 131 27.96 -31.05 -33.31
N GLN A 132 28.96 -30.83 -34.16
CA GLN A 132 28.95 -30.99 -35.62
C GLN A 132 29.14 -29.73 -36.51
N ARG A 133 30.34 -29.73 -37.11
CA ARG A 133 30.68 -29.40 -38.53
C ARG A 133 30.95 -27.94 -38.94
N ARG A 134 32.22 -27.54 -38.74
CA ARG A 134 33.26 -27.11 -39.74
C ARG A 134 32.84 -26.75 -41.20
N PRO A 135 33.71 -26.11 -42.04
CA PRO A 135 34.81 -25.16 -41.75
C PRO A 135 34.94 -23.96 -42.74
N ARG A 136 35.75 -22.97 -42.32
CA ARG A 136 36.71 -22.11 -43.07
C ARG A 136 36.41 -21.68 -44.51
N ARG A 137 36.47 -20.36 -44.75
CA ARG A 137 37.42 -19.76 -45.72
C ARG A 137 37.97 -18.42 -45.20
N ARG A 138 39.30 -18.31 -45.22
CA ARG A 138 40.09 -17.06 -45.23
C ARG A 138 40.74 -16.96 -46.61
N ARG A 139 40.96 -15.71 -47.03
CA ARG A 139 41.45 -15.20 -48.32
C ARG A 139 40.39 -15.09 -49.39
#